data_AF-A0A1M6EQ51-F1
#
_entry.id   AF-A0A1M6EQ51-F1
#
_cell.length_a   1.000
_cell.length_b   1.000
_cell.length_c   1.000
_cell.angle_alpha   90.00
_cell.angle_beta   90.00
_cell.angle_gamma   90.00
#
_symmetry.space_group_name_H-M   'P 1'
#
loop_
_entity.id
_entity.type
_entity.pdbx_description
1 polymer ?
#
loop_
_entity_poly.entity_id
_entity_poly.type
_entity_poly.pdbx_seq_one_letter_code
_entity_poly.pdbx_strand_id
1 'polypeptide(L)'
;MKIDFRKIQVQDIEGNNSTLDVSKELGNAIYGKTADIGELELARDIYKNGEVDVDAANAAIIGKYVREGFLAFVQEAVCPLLENIINPKK
;
A
#
# COMPACT_ATOMS: atom_id res chain seq x y z
N MET A 1 9.55 -7.89 2.67
CA MET A 1 9.35 -7.18 3.94
C MET A 1 7.87 -7.22 4.26
N LYS A 2 7.48 -7.51 5.50
CA LYS A 2 6.06 -7.54 5.88
C LYS A 2 5.52 -6.13 6.13
N ILE A 3 4.41 -5.75 5.50
CA ILE A 3 3.72 -4.47 5.71
C ILE A 3 2.32 -4.74 6.28
N ASP A 4 1.93 -4.01 7.32
CA ASP A 4 0.57 -4.01 7.87
C ASP A 4 -0.18 -2.75 7.42
N PHE A 5 -1.02 -2.88 6.41
CA PHE A 5 -1.82 -1.80 5.83
C PHE A 5 -2.97 -1.34 6.73
N ARG A 6 -3.24 -2.05 7.84
CA ARG A 6 -4.23 -1.60 8.84
C ARG A 6 -3.67 -0.53 9.78
N LYS A 7 -2.35 -0.31 9.75
CA LYS A 7 -1.62 0.49 10.74
C LYS A 7 -0.70 1.53 10.11
N ILE A 8 -1.09 2.09 8.96
CA ILE A 8 -0.29 3.12 8.29
C ILE A 8 -0.29 4.38 9.16
N GLN A 9 0.90 4.85 9.51
CA GLN A 9 1.06 6.14 10.18
C GLN A 9 1.00 7.24 9.14
N VAL A 10 0.02 8.14 9.26
CA VAL A 10 -0.13 9.30 8.40
C VAL A 10 0.02 10.58 9.21
N GLN A 11 0.53 11.62 8.57
CA GLN A 11 0.64 12.96 9.14
C GLN A 11 -0.26 13.91 8.34
N ASP A 12 -1.07 14.70 9.05
CA ASP A 12 -1.88 15.74 8.43
C ASP A 12 -1.06 17.02 8.16
N ILE A 13 -1.70 18.02 7.54
CA ILE A 13 -1.08 19.30 7.21
C ILE A 13 -0.72 20.15 8.44
N GLU A 14 -1.28 19.84 9.61
CA GLU A 14 -1.00 20.51 10.88
C GLU A 14 0.11 19.80 11.67
N GLY A 15 0.61 18.67 11.15
CA GLY A 15 1.68 17.87 11.75
C GLY A 15 1.18 16.82 12.73
N ASN A 16 -0.13 16.62 12.88
CA ASN A 16 -0.67 15.58 13.77
C ASN A 16 -0.54 14.20 13.14
N ASN A 17 -0.08 13.24 13.95
CA ASN A 17 0.03 11.86 13.53
C ASN A 17 -1.27 11.10 13.86
N SER A 18 -1.72 10.28 12.93
CA SER A 18 -2.81 9.35 13.14
C SER A 18 -2.52 8.00 12.48
N THR A 19 -3.25 6.98 12.89
CA THR A 19 -3.16 5.64 12.29
C THR A 19 -4.38 5.43 11.40
N LEU A 20 -4.13 5.05 10.14
CA LEU A 20 -5.17 4.77 9.16
C LEU A 20 -5.10 3.30 8.71
N ASP A 21 -6.26 2.66 8.65
CA ASP A 21 -6.44 1.38 7.99
C ASP A 21 -6.81 1.61 6.52
N VAL A 22 -5.87 1.30 5.62
CA VAL A 22 -6.06 1.41 4.16
C VAL A 22 -6.18 0.05 3.49
N SER A 23 -6.18 -1.05 4.26
CA SER A 23 -6.11 -2.41 3.72
C SER A 23 -7.28 -2.75 2.78
N LYS A 24 -8.51 -2.51 3.24
CA LYS A 24 -9.71 -2.82 2.45
C LYS A 24 -9.83 -1.95 1.22
N GLU A 25 -9.54 -0.66 1.35
CA GLU A 25 -9.58 0.29 0.24
C GLU A 25 -8.54 -0.09 -0.82
N LEU A 26 -7.32 -0.42 -0.40
CA LEU A 26 -6.23 -0.79 -1.30
C LEU A 26 -6.51 -2.10 -2.01
N GLY A 27 -6.97 -3.12 -1.27
CA GLY A 27 -7.35 -4.40 -1.85
C GLY A 27 -8.46 -4.22 -2.91
N ASN A 28 -9.49 -3.43 -2.62
CA ASN A 28 -10.54 -3.14 -3.59
C ASN A 28 -10.05 -2.34 -4.80
N ALA A 29 -9.16 -1.36 -4.59
CA ALA A 29 -8.59 -0.56 -5.67
C ALA A 29 -7.81 -1.41 -6.68
N ILE A 30 -7.04 -2.38 -6.21
CA ILE A 30 -6.32 -3.33 -7.07
C ILE A 30 -7.32 -4.28 -7.74
N TYR A 31 -8.18 -4.94 -6.95
CA TYR A 31 -9.13 -5.95 -7.42
C TYR A 31 -10.07 -5.41 -8.50
N GLY A 32 -10.57 -4.18 -8.33
CA GLY A 32 -11.52 -3.56 -9.26
C GLY A 32 -10.93 -3.10 -10.58
N LYS A 33 -9.60 -3.06 -10.71
CA LYS A 33 -8.91 -2.51 -11.88
C LYS A 33 -8.02 -3.52 -12.60
N THR A 34 -7.49 -4.51 -11.89
CA THR A 34 -6.52 -5.44 -12.47
C THR A 34 -7.18 -6.53 -13.34
N ALA A 35 -6.49 -6.93 -14.40
CA ALA A 35 -6.80 -8.12 -15.19
C ALA A 35 -5.75 -9.23 -14.96
N ASP A 36 -4.72 -8.97 -14.15
CA ASP A 36 -3.65 -9.91 -13.85
C ASP A 36 -4.04 -10.79 -12.66
N ILE A 37 -3.89 -12.11 -12.81
CA ILE A 37 -4.28 -13.08 -11.76
C ILE A 37 -3.39 -12.93 -10.52
N GLY A 38 -2.10 -12.62 -10.68
CA GLY A 38 -1.20 -12.40 -9.56
C GLY A 38 -1.58 -11.16 -8.75
N GLU A 39 -1.92 -10.07 -9.43
CA GLU A 39 -2.44 -8.86 -8.77
C GLU A 39 -3.79 -9.10 -8.08
N LEU A 40 -4.66 -9.95 -8.64
CA LEU A 40 -5.92 -10.34 -7.98
C LEU A 40 -5.66 -11.07 -6.65
N GLU A 41 -4.71 -12.00 -6.61
CA GLU A 41 -4.38 -12.72 -5.37
C GLU A 41 -3.76 -11.77 -4.33
N LEU A 42 -2.84 -10.89 -4.76
CA LEU A 42 -2.29 -9.84 -3.91
C LEU A 42 -3.40 -8.94 -3.32
N ALA A 43 -4.36 -8.53 -4.15
CA ALA A 43 -5.49 -7.71 -3.73
C ALA A 43 -6.33 -8.39 -2.65
N ARG A 44 -6.61 -9.69 -2.83
CA ARG A 44 -7.40 -10.50 -1.90
C ARG A 44 -6.67 -10.70 -0.58
N ASP A 45 -5.36 -10.91 -0.60
CA ASP A 45 -4.55 -11.06 0.61
C ASP A 45 -4.51 -9.76 1.41
N ILE A 46 -4.27 -8.63 0.75
CA ILE A 46 -4.32 -7.30 1.40
C ILE A 46 -5.71 -7.06 2.00
N TYR A 47 -6.79 -7.33 1.26
CA TYR A 47 -8.16 -7.07 1.73
C TYR A 47 -8.54 -7.94 2.93
N LYS A 48 -8.19 -9.22 2.93
CA LYS A 48 -8.62 -10.18 3.96
C LYS A 48 -7.74 -10.12 5.20
N ASN A 49 -6.42 -10.08 5.01
CA ASN A 49 -5.47 -10.20 6.11
C ASN A 49 -5.03 -8.82 6.63
N GLY A 50 -5.04 -7.81 5.76
CA GLY A 50 -4.58 -6.45 6.06
C GLY A 50 -3.07 -6.32 6.15
N GLU A 51 -2.34 -7.41 6.06
CA GLU A 51 -0.88 -7.47 6.07
C GLU A 51 -0.39 -8.49 5.04
N VAL A 52 0.74 -8.21 4.41
CA VAL A 52 1.31 -9.08 3.37
C VAL A 52 2.83 -8.93 3.31
N ASP A 53 3.50 -9.98 2.89
CA ASP A 53 4.92 -9.94 2.55
C ASP A 53 5.09 -9.29 1.17
N VAL A 54 5.78 -8.14 1.18
CA VAL A 54 5.99 -7.31 0.00
C VAL A 54 7.43 -7.46 -0.46
N ASP A 55 7.60 -7.97 -1.68
CA ASP A 55 8.85 -7.92 -2.44
C ASP A 55 8.87 -6.70 -3.37
N ALA A 56 9.94 -6.54 -4.16
CA ALA A 56 10.07 -5.38 -5.05
C ALA A 56 8.98 -5.32 -6.13
N ALA A 57 8.49 -6.47 -6.63
CA ALA A 57 7.46 -6.52 -7.65
C ALA A 57 6.10 -6.11 -7.07
N ASN A 58 5.70 -6.70 -5.96
CA ASN A 58 4.48 -6.34 -5.24
C ASN A 58 4.52 -4.89 -4.75
N ALA A 59 5.69 -4.40 -4.32
CA ALA A 59 5.85 -2.99 -3.94
C ALA A 59 5.56 -2.04 -5.10
N ALA A 60 6.03 -2.35 -6.30
CA ALA A 60 5.77 -1.54 -7.49
C ALA A 60 4.28 -1.54 -7.86
N ILE A 61 3.63 -2.70 -7.80
CA ILE A 61 2.18 -2.85 -8.05
C ILE A 61 1.39 -2.04 -7.03
N ILE A 62 1.64 -2.23 -5.73
CA ILE A 62 0.96 -1.50 -4.66
C ILE A 62 1.16 0.01 -4.85
N GLY A 63 2.40 0.45 -5.12
CA GLY A 63 2.73 1.86 -5.30
C GLY A 63 1.96 2.52 -6.45
N LYS A 64 1.77 1.80 -7.57
CA LYS A 64 0.93 2.26 -8.69
C LYS A 64 -0.50 2.54 -8.22
N TYR A 65 -1.15 1.58 -7.57
CA TYR A 65 -2.55 1.73 -7.13
C TYR A 65 -2.73 2.76 -6.02
N VAL A 66 -1.75 2.89 -5.12
CA VAL A 66 -1.73 3.95 -4.11
C VAL A 66 -1.69 5.35 -4.76
N ARG A 67 -0.80 5.56 -5.74
CA ARG A 67 -0.67 6.86 -6.43
C ARG A 67 -1.89 7.22 -7.27
N GLU A 68 -2.56 6.23 -7.85
CA GLU A 68 -3.76 6.45 -8.66
C GLU A 68 -5.03 6.73 -7.85
N GLY A 69 -5.12 6.17 -6.62
CA GLY A 69 -6.40 6.07 -5.90
C GLY A 69 -6.47 6.81 -4.58
N PHE A 70 -5.35 7.13 -3.94
CA PHE A 70 -5.33 7.63 -2.57
C PHE A 70 -4.96 9.11 -2.49
N LEU A 71 -5.38 9.77 -1.41
CA LEU A 71 -5.03 11.16 -1.12
C LEU A 71 -3.54 11.32 -0.80
N ALA A 72 -3.00 12.52 -1.04
CA ALA A 72 -1.57 12.82 -0.93
C ALA A 72 -0.95 12.40 0.42
N PHE A 73 -1.62 12.63 1.55
CA PHE A 73 -1.07 12.27 2.87
C PHE A 73 -0.91 10.75 3.07
N VAL A 74 -1.73 9.92 2.41
CA VAL A 74 -1.54 8.47 2.40
C VAL A 74 -0.37 8.10 1.49
N GLN A 75 -0.25 8.76 0.35
CA GLN A 75 0.87 8.54 -0.57
C GLN A 75 2.22 8.87 0.09
N GLU A 76 2.31 9.99 0.82
CA GLU A 76 3.50 10.38 1.58
C GLU A 76 3.88 9.36 2.66
N ALA A 77 2.88 8.70 3.27
CA ALA A 77 3.14 7.65 4.25
C ALA A 77 3.57 6.32 3.62
N VAL A 78 2.92 5.91 2.52
CA VAL A 78 3.06 4.56 1.96
C VAL A 78 4.16 4.48 0.91
N CYS A 79 4.26 5.44 -0.02
CA CYS A 79 5.23 5.38 -1.12
C CYS A 79 6.68 5.24 -0.66
N PRO A 80 7.17 5.97 0.37
CA PRO A 80 8.55 5.81 0.83
C PRO A 80 8.84 4.42 1.39
N LEU A 81 7.86 3.77 2.05
CA LEU A 81 8.01 2.39 2.54
C LEU A 81 8.22 1.42 1.38
N LEU A 82 7.47 1.60 0.30
CA LEU A 82 7.56 0.77 -0.90
C LEU A 82 8.85 1.05 -1.68
N GLU A 83 9.25 2.31 -1.81
CA GLU A 83 10.49 2.71 -2.49
C GLU A 83 11.74 2.14 -1.81
N ASN A 84 11.76 2.07 -0.48
CA ASN A 84 12.84 1.42 0.27
C ASN A 84 12.90 -0.10 0.02
N ILE A 85 11.79 -0.75 -0.35
CA ILE A 85 11.77 -2.18 -0.72
C ILE A 85 12.26 -2.36 -2.16
N ILE A 86 11.84 -1.48 -3.07
CA ILE A 86 12.22 -1.52 -4.50
C ILE A 86 13.70 -1.19 -4.66
N ASN A 87 14.16 -0.13 -4.00
CA ASN A 87 15.50 0.43 -4.08
C ASN A 87 16.10 0.57 -2.68
N PRO A 88 16.50 -0.55 -2.04
CA PRO A 88 17.09 -0.49 -0.72
C PRO A 88 18.35 0.39 -0.75
N LYS A 89 18.35 1.47 0.04
CA LYS A 89 19.54 2.31 0.21
C LYS A 89 20.64 1.44 0.84
N LYS A 90 21.81 1.40 0.18
CA LYS A 90 23.00 0.70 0.66
C LYS A 90 23.51 1.27 1.98
#